data_AF-A0A1Y3KL84-F1
#
_entry.id   AF-A0A1Y3KL84-F1
#
_cell.length_a   1.000
_cell.length_b   1.000
_cell.length_c   1.000
_cell.angle_alpha   90.00
_cell.angle_beta   90.00
_cell.angle_gamma   90.00
#
_symmetry.space_group_name_H-M   'P 1'
#
loop_
_entity.id
_entity.type
_entity.pdbx_description
1 polymer ?
#
loop_
_entity_poly.entity_id
_entity_poly.type
_entity_poly.pdbx_seq_one_letter_code
_entity_poly.pdbx_strand_id
1 'polypeptide(L)'
;MFLEWRERRPTLTEERNHQNYWFNRARDLHAAAGAIWYAMNADNDAKVAQDLGLGHGFSMSIACGSVYHMLCGQSLEVVMKAALVSRDQSPPQTHSLNDLADLLGVNRSKEEKRLLAFYEESVWWAGRYPIPKKANDKMIRDFWKLSSNVLTKPKKMDGLSFVEASGATDWGKYDSLWLKYAELFDHKFGS
;
A
#
# COMPACT_ATOMS: atom_id res chain seq x y z
N MET A 1 2.98 44.70 12.91
CA MET A 1 2.17 43.70 13.64
C MET A 1 1.26 42.84 12.76
N PHE A 2 0.17 43.33 12.14
CA PHE A 2 -0.68 42.49 11.26
C PHE A 2 -0.03 42.07 9.93
N LEU A 3 0.84 42.91 9.37
CA LEU A 3 1.57 42.60 8.12
C LEU A 3 2.69 41.56 8.33
N GLU A 4 3.41 41.64 9.45
CA GLU A 4 4.48 40.69 9.80
C GLU A 4 3.95 39.26 10.09
N TRP A 5 2.73 39.13 10.62
CA TRP A 5 2.11 37.81 10.82
C TRP A 5 1.77 37.12 9.49
N ARG A 6 1.35 37.91 8.50
CA ARG A 6 0.93 37.41 7.18
C ARG A 6 2.12 36.97 6.33
N GLU A 7 3.29 37.56 6.55
CA GLU A 7 4.56 37.20 5.87
C GLU A 7 5.31 36.03 6.53
N ARG A 8 4.98 35.70 7.81
CA ARG A 8 5.62 34.61 8.56
C ARG A 8 4.79 33.33 8.66
N ARG A 9 3.55 33.35 8.16
CA ARG A 9 2.72 32.14 8.14
C ARG A 9 3.28 31.16 7.10
N PRO A 10 3.27 29.85 7.38
CA PRO A 10 3.59 28.86 6.36
C PRO A 10 2.69 29.05 5.14
N THR A 11 3.25 28.85 3.96
CA THR A 11 2.49 28.72 2.72
C THR A 11 1.54 27.53 2.82
N LEU A 12 0.47 27.52 2.02
CA LEU A 12 -0.45 26.37 1.96
C LEU A 12 0.27 25.06 1.60
N THR A 13 1.37 25.15 0.85
CA THR A 13 2.22 24.00 0.51
C THR A 13 3.03 23.52 1.72
N GLU A 14 3.55 24.42 2.54
CA GLU A 14 4.25 24.10 3.79
C GLU A 14 3.27 23.54 4.83
N GLU A 15 2.05 24.09 4.92
CA GLU A 15 0.98 23.52 5.74
C GLU A 15 0.65 22.09 5.31
N ARG A 16 0.54 21.81 4.00
CA ARG A 16 0.34 20.44 3.49
C ARG A 16 1.52 19.50 3.75
N ASN A 17 2.70 20.04 4.06
CA ASN A 17 3.87 19.24 4.43
C ASN A 17 3.91 18.91 5.93
N HIS A 18 2.94 19.37 6.72
CA HIS A 18 2.83 19.04 8.14
C HIS A 18 2.61 17.53 8.34
N GLN A 19 3.30 16.93 9.31
CA GLN A 19 3.30 15.49 9.60
C GLN A 19 1.90 14.87 9.70
N ASN A 20 0.93 15.58 10.30
CA ASN A 20 -0.44 15.09 10.44
C ASN A 20 -1.16 14.94 9.10
N TYR A 21 -0.86 15.76 8.08
CA TYR A 21 -1.45 15.57 6.74
C TYR A 21 -0.91 14.31 6.08
N TRP A 22 0.39 14.02 6.23
CA TRP A 22 0.98 12.77 5.76
C TRP A 22 0.31 11.57 6.42
N PHE A 23 0.19 11.60 7.75
CA PHE A 23 -0.41 10.49 8.50
C PHE A 23 -1.90 10.30 8.17
N ASN A 24 -2.68 11.38 8.10
CA ASN A 24 -4.09 11.32 7.70
C ASN A 24 -4.23 10.77 6.28
N ARG A 25 -3.39 11.23 5.34
CA ARG A 25 -3.41 10.70 3.97
C ARG A 25 -3.09 9.21 3.91
N ALA A 26 -2.15 8.73 4.73
CA ALA A 26 -1.89 7.30 4.85
C ALA A 26 -3.12 6.54 5.38
N ARG A 27 -3.79 7.08 6.40
CA ARG A 27 -5.03 6.50 6.95
C ARG A 27 -6.16 6.46 5.94
N ASP A 28 -6.33 7.49 5.12
CA ASP A 28 -7.35 7.52 4.06
C ASP A 28 -7.12 6.40 3.04
N LEU A 29 -5.86 6.21 2.62
CA LEU A 29 -5.48 5.15 1.69
C LEU A 29 -5.65 3.76 2.31
N HIS A 30 -5.28 3.60 3.58
CA HIS A 30 -5.49 2.39 4.35
C HIS A 30 -6.99 2.02 4.43
N ALA A 31 -7.83 2.99 4.79
CA ALA A 31 -9.28 2.80 4.87
C ALA A 31 -9.89 2.44 3.50
N ALA A 32 -9.43 3.09 2.42
CA ALA A 32 -9.85 2.76 1.07
C ALA A 32 -9.46 1.33 0.65
N ALA A 33 -8.23 0.89 0.97
CA ALA A 33 -7.80 -0.48 0.73
C ALA A 33 -8.68 -1.48 1.50
N GLY A 34 -9.03 -1.18 2.76
CA GLY A 34 -9.94 -2.00 3.55
C GLY A 34 -11.33 -2.09 2.93
N ALA A 35 -11.90 -0.98 2.50
CA ALA A 35 -13.19 -0.97 1.81
C ALA A 35 -13.18 -1.86 0.56
N ILE A 36 -12.12 -1.80 -0.25
CA ILE A 36 -11.96 -2.69 -1.40
C ILE A 36 -11.86 -4.16 -0.96
N TRP A 37 -11.05 -4.47 0.05
CA TRP A 37 -10.95 -5.84 0.58
C TRP A 37 -12.31 -6.42 0.96
N TYR A 38 -13.11 -5.66 1.71
CA TYR A 38 -14.45 -6.10 2.09
C TYR A 38 -15.40 -6.23 0.89
N ALA A 39 -15.26 -5.38 -0.13
CA ALA A 39 -16.02 -5.50 -1.38
C ALA A 39 -15.63 -6.73 -2.22
N MET A 40 -14.36 -7.15 -2.16
CA MET A 40 -13.86 -8.36 -2.81
C MET A 40 -14.23 -9.66 -2.10
N ASN A 41 -14.72 -9.59 -0.85
CA ASN A 41 -15.10 -10.78 -0.10
C ASN A 41 -16.27 -11.50 -0.80
N ALA A 42 -16.21 -12.83 -0.92
CA ALA A 42 -17.23 -13.65 -1.57
C ALA A 42 -18.65 -13.40 -1.04
N ASP A 43 -18.78 -13.11 0.27
CA ASP A 43 -20.08 -12.80 0.88
C ASP A 43 -20.69 -11.48 0.39
N ASN A 44 -19.86 -10.57 -0.13
CA ASN A 44 -20.27 -9.23 -0.60
C ASN A 44 -20.17 -9.06 -2.12
N ASP A 45 -19.36 -9.88 -2.81
CA ASP A 45 -18.97 -9.73 -4.22
C ASP A 45 -20.18 -9.50 -5.14
N ALA A 46 -21.18 -10.39 -5.08
CA ALA A 46 -22.38 -10.29 -5.91
C ALA A 46 -23.25 -9.07 -5.59
N LYS A 47 -23.38 -8.73 -4.30
CA LYS A 47 -24.18 -7.58 -3.86
C LYS A 47 -23.53 -6.27 -4.29
N VAL A 48 -22.23 -6.11 -4.05
CA VAL A 48 -21.50 -4.89 -4.45
C VAL A 48 -21.51 -4.75 -5.97
N ALA A 49 -21.31 -5.84 -6.71
CA ALA A 49 -21.41 -5.80 -8.16
C ALA A 49 -22.79 -5.32 -8.63
N GLN A 50 -23.87 -5.83 -8.02
CA GLN A 50 -25.24 -5.40 -8.32
C GLN A 50 -25.47 -3.92 -7.97
N ASP A 51 -25.09 -3.49 -6.77
CA ASP A 51 -25.30 -2.13 -6.29
C ASP A 51 -24.54 -1.09 -7.14
N LEU A 52 -23.39 -1.48 -7.71
CA LEU A 52 -22.61 -0.66 -8.64
C LEU A 52 -23.11 -0.74 -10.10
N GLY A 53 -24.16 -1.51 -10.39
CA GLY A 53 -24.68 -1.71 -11.74
C GLY A 53 -23.73 -2.48 -12.67
N LEU A 54 -22.86 -3.32 -12.10
CA LEU A 54 -21.93 -4.16 -12.84
C LEU A 54 -22.65 -5.42 -13.36
N GLY A 55 -22.23 -5.91 -14.53
CA GLY A 55 -22.91 -7.00 -15.23
C GLY A 55 -22.95 -8.33 -14.45
N HIS A 56 -23.88 -9.21 -14.81
CA HIS A 56 -23.98 -10.55 -14.22
C HIS A 56 -22.67 -11.34 -14.39
N GLY A 57 -22.16 -11.92 -13.31
CA GLY A 57 -20.90 -12.66 -13.31
C GLY A 57 -19.65 -11.77 -13.17
N PHE A 58 -19.81 -10.47 -12.93
CA PHE A 58 -18.69 -9.60 -12.56
C PHE A 58 -18.11 -10.05 -11.21
N SER A 59 -16.79 -10.28 -11.16
CA SER A 59 -16.10 -10.61 -9.91
C SER A 59 -15.30 -9.40 -9.42
N MET A 60 -15.69 -8.87 -8.26
CA MET A 60 -14.98 -7.81 -7.56
C MET A 60 -13.57 -8.26 -7.20
N SER A 61 -13.39 -9.53 -6.77
CA SER A 61 -12.07 -10.06 -6.42
C SER A 61 -11.07 -10.02 -7.58
N ILE A 62 -11.52 -10.28 -8.82
CA ILE A 62 -10.67 -10.20 -10.01
C ILE A 62 -10.44 -8.75 -10.41
N ALA A 63 -11.49 -7.95 -10.44
CA ALA A 63 -11.43 -6.57 -10.94
C ALA A 63 -10.65 -5.63 -10.00
N CYS A 64 -10.77 -5.83 -8.69
CA CYS A 64 -10.26 -4.90 -7.69
C CYS A 64 -8.94 -5.35 -7.04
N GLY A 65 -8.48 -6.59 -7.25
CA GLY A 65 -7.29 -7.12 -6.57
C GLY A 65 -6.03 -6.28 -6.78
N SER A 66 -5.76 -5.87 -8.02
CA SER A 66 -4.60 -5.01 -8.33
C SER A 66 -4.71 -3.62 -7.70
N VAL A 67 -5.92 -3.05 -7.66
CA VAL A 67 -6.20 -1.74 -7.04
C VAL A 67 -6.06 -1.82 -5.53
N TYR A 68 -6.52 -2.91 -4.90
CA TYR A 68 -6.30 -3.17 -3.49
C TYR A 68 -4.81 -3.18 -3.14
N HIS A 69 -3.99 -3.98 -3.84
CA HIS A 69 -2.55 -4.05 -3.57
C HIS A 69 -1.83 -2.73 -3.86
N MET A 70 -2.27 -1.98 -4.87
CA MET A 70 -1.78 -0.63 -5.16
C MET A 70 -2.03 0.33 -3.99
N LEU A 71 -3.26 0.37 -3.47
CA LEU A 71 -3.60 1.22 -2.33
C LEU A 71 -2.85 0.79 -1.07
N CYS A 72 -2.67 -0.53 -0.87
CA CYS A 72 -1.84 -1.05 0.21
C CYS A 72 -0.41 -0.50 0.14
N GLY A 73 0.22 -0.54 -1.04
CA GLY A 73 1.58 -0.02 -1.24
C GLY A 73 1.68 1.49 -1.08
N GLN A 74 0.74 2.26 -1.65
CA GLN A 74 0.71 3.72 -1.47
C GLN A 74 0.53 4.09 0.01
N SER A 75 -0.36 3.40 0.71
CA SER A 75 -0.61 3.62 2.12
C SER A 75 0.63 3.34 2.98
N LEU A 76 1.37 2.25 2.69
CA LEU A 76 2.64 1.92 3.36
C LEU A 76 3.72 2.97 3.08
N GLU A 77 3.88 3.41 1.83
CA GLU A 77 4.86 4.44 1.48
C GLU A 77 4.59 5.73 2.27
N VAL A 78 3.33 6.18 2.27
CA VAL A 78 2.94 7.43 2.91
C VAL A 78 3.05 7.33 4.43
N VAL A 79 2.67 6.22 5.08
CA VAL A 79 2.79 6.09 6.54
C VAL A 79 4.25 6.06 6.99
N MET A 80 5.13 5.39 6.24
CA MET A 80 6.57 5.37 6.53
C MET A 80 7.18 6.77 6.38
N LYS A 81 6.82 7.50 5.33
CA LYS A 81 7.23 8.89 5.14
C LYS A 81 6.68 9.79 6.24
N ALA A 82 5.43 9.60 6.65
CA ALA A 82 4.83 10.33 7.78
C ALA A 82 5.64 10.12 9.07
N ALA A 83 6.04 8.87 9.36
CA ALA A 83 6.86 8.56 10.52
C ALA A 83 8.25 9.23 10.47
N LEU A 84 8.90 9.29 9.30
CA LEU A 84 10.17 10.01 9.13
C LEU A 84 9.99 11.53 9.31
N VAL A 85 8.97 12.11 8.67
CA VAL A 85 8.65 13.54 8.79
C VAL A 85 8.32 13.91 10.25
N SER A 86 7.65 13.02 11.00
CA SER A 86 7.36 13.26 12.42
C SER A 86 8.59 13.31 13.33
N ARG A 87 9.74 12.88 12.81
CA ARG A 87 11.05 12.88 13.50
C ARG A 87 11.94 14.02 12.99
N ASP A 88 11.33 15.09 12.48
CA ASP A 88 11.98 16.25 11.87
C ASP A 88 12.91 15.91 10.68
N GLN A 89 12.67 14.78 10.01
CA GLN A 89 13.39 14.42 8.79
C GLN A 89 12.66 14.95 7.55
N SER A 90 13.42 15.36 6.55
CA SER A 90 12.83 15.69 5.25
C SER A 90 12.21 14.44 4.61
N PRO A 91 11.05 14.55 3.93
CA PRO A 91 10.41 13.41 3.29
C PRO A 91 11.34 12.82 2.22
N PRO A 92 11.74 11.54 2.34
CA PRO A 92 12.62 10.92 1.35
C PRO A 92 11.99 10.91 -0.04
N GLN A 93 12.84 11.11 -1.05
CA GLN A 93 12.42 11.06 -2.46
C GLN A 93 12.32 9.64 -3.01
N THR A 94 12.78 8.63 -2.26
CA THR A 94 12.63 7.23 -2.65
C THR A 94 11.18 6.77 -2.54
N HIS A 95 10.80 5.84 -3.41
CA HIS A 95 9.55 5.09 -3.35
C HIS A 95 9.77 3.64 -2.89
N SER A 96 11.04 3.26 -2.65
CA SER A 96 11.38 1.91 -2.18
C SER A 96 10.87 1.72 -0.76
N LEU A 97 9.90 0.82 -0.60
CA LEU A 97 9.36 0.50 0.73
C LEU A 97 10.43 -0.15 1.60
N ASN A 98 11.38 -0.85 0.97
CA ASN A 98 12.49 -1.44 1.71
C ASN A 98 13.48 -0.38 2.20
N ASP A 99 13.80 0.63 1.40
CA ASP A 99 14.71 1.72 1.80
C ASP A 99 14.07 2.57 2.91
N LEU A 100 12.76 2.86 2.80
CA LEU A 100 12.02 3.58 3.83
C LEU A 100 12.03 2.85 5.17
N ALA A 101 11.88 1.52 5.16
CA ALA A 101 11.96 0.72 6.37
C ALA A 101 13.39 0.67 6.95
N ASP A 102 14.44 0.73 6.12
CA ASP A 102 15.83 0.89 6.61
C ASP A 102 16.04 2.26 7.27
N LEU A 103 15.53 3.34 6.68
CA LEU A 103 15.59 4.69 7.26
C LEU A 103 14.86 4.78 8.61
N LEU A 104 13.78 4.00 8.78
CA LEU A 104 13.04 3.91 10.03
C LEU A 104 13.71 3.00 11.09
N GLY A 105 14.79 2.28 10.72
CA GLY A 105 15.48 1.34 11.60
C GLY A 105 14.73 0.03 11.84
N VAL A 106 13.82 -0.36 10.92
CA VAL A 106 12.96 -1.53 11.08
C VAL A 106 13.60 -2.78 10.48
N ASN A 107 13.95 -3.72 11.36
CA ASN A 107 14.37 -5.07 10.96
C ASN A 107 13.19 -5.81 10.31
N ARG A 108 13.49 -6.50 9.21
CA ARG A 108 12.51 -7.26 8.42
C ARG A 108 13.01 -8.66 8.12
N SER A 109 12.11 -9.63 8.20
CA SER A 109 12.38 -10.98 7.68
C SER A 109 12.53 -10.96 6.15
N LYS A 110 13.03 -12.08 5.59
CA LYS A 110 13.13 -12.24 4.13
C LYS A 110 11.75 -12.15 3.47
N GLU A 111 10.74 -12.70 4.14
CA GLU A 111 9.35 -12.73 3.72
C GLU A 111 8.75 -11.32 3.76
N GLU A 112 8.99 -10.55 4.82
CA GLU A 112 8.55 -9.15 4.92
C GLU A 112 9.21 -8.27 3.84
N LYS A 113 10.52 -8.42 3.61
CA LYS A 113 11.21 -7.68 2.53
C LYS A 113 10.60 -7.96 1.15
N ARG A 114 10.25 -9.23 0.90
CA ARG A 114 9.58 -9.64 -0.34
C ARG A 114 8.17 -9.07 -0.43
N LEU A 115 7.42 -9.05 0.67
CA LEU A 115 6.08 -8.49 0.73
C LEU A 115 6.08 -6.97 0.47
N LEU A 116 7.03 -6.24 1.04
CA LEU A 116 7.23 -4.82 0.75
C LEU A 116 7.57 -4.58 -0.72
N ALA A 117 8.50 -5.37 -1.30
CA ALA A 117 8.83 -5.27 -2.72
C ALA A 117 7.59 -5.54 -3.61
N PHE A 118 6.73 -6.48 -3.22
CA PHE A 118 5.48 -6.75 -3.94
C PHE A 118 4.52 -5.55 -3.91
N TYR A 119 4.32 -4.92 -2.76
CA TYR A 119 3.47 -3.73 -2.66
C TYR A 119 4.03 -2.55 -3.45
N GLU A 120 5.34 -2.33 -3.42
CA GLU A 120 6.04 -1.33 -4.23
C GLU A 120 5.81 -1.54 -5.73
N GLU A 121 6.04 -2.77 -6.22
CA GLU A 121 5.79 -3.11 -7.63
C GLU A 121 4.30 -2.99 -7.98
N SER A 122 3.40 -3.32 -7.06
CA SER A 122 1.96 -3.14 -7.28
C SER A 122 1.59 -1.67 -7.54
N VAL A 123 2.23 -0.73 -6.83
CA VAL A 123 2.07 0.71 -7.14
C VAL A 123 2.58 1.05 -8.54
N TRP A 124 3.74 0.52 -8.92
CA TRP A 124 4.34 0.78 -10.22
C TRP A 124 3.50 0.27 -11.39
N TRP A 125 2.97 -0.95 -11.28
CA TRP A 125 2.22 -1.64 -12.34
C TRP A 125 0.75 -1.27 -12.38
N ALA A 126 0.05 -1.21 -11.23
CA ALA A 126 -1.38 -0.91 -11.19
C ALA A 126 -1.67 0.60 -11.14
N GLY A 127 -0.73 1.42 -10.65
CA GLY A 127 -0.89 2.88 -10.57
C GLY A 127 -0.65 3.62 -11.88
N ARG A 128 -0.34 2.93 -12.98
CA ARG A 128 -0.05 3.55 -14.29
C ARG A 128 -0.97 2.98 -15.36
N TYR A 129 -1.35 3.83 -16.33
CA TYR A 129 -1.93 3.42 -17.63
C TYR A 129 -1.22 2.17 -18.16
N PRO A 130 -1.89 1.27 -18.92
CA PRO A 130 -1.74 -0.20 -18.81
C PRO A 130 -0.33 -0.77 -18.91
N ILE A 131 0.63 0.01 -19.43
CA ILE A 131 2.06 -0.30 -19.41
C ILE A 131 2.85 0.93 -18.92
N PRO A 132 3.73 0.80 -17.91
CA PRO A 132 4.64 1.86 -17.49
C PRO A 132 5.55 2.35 -18.64
N LYS A 133 5.83 3.66 -18.72
CA LYS A 133 6.61 4.32 -19.79
C LYS A 133 8.00 3.72 -20.13
N LYS A 134 8.56 2.85 -19.27
CA LYS A 134 9.87 2.21 -19.43
C LYS A 134 9.84 0.70 -19.15
N ALA A 135 8.68 0.07 -19.28
CA ALA A 135 8.55 -1.37 -19.07
C ALA A 135 9.22 -2.16 -20.19
N ASN A 136 9.72 -3.35 -19.84
CA ASN A 136 10.18 -4.36 -20.79
C ASN A 136 9.76 -5.75 -20.32
N ASP A 137 9.91 -6.75 -21.19
CA ASP A 137 9.51 -8.13 -20.94
C ASP A 137 10.13 -8.74 -19.69
N LYS A 138 11.39 -8.38 -19.37
CA LYS A 138 12.05 -8.88 -18.18
C LYS A 138 11.38 -8.34 -16.92
N MET A 139 11.06 -7.05 -16.89
CA MET A 139 10.42 -6.42 -15.73
C MET A 139 9.05 -7.02 -15.43
N ILE A 140 8.20 -7.22 -16.46
CA ILE A 140 6.88 -7.82 -16.24
C ILE A 140 6.98 -9.28 -15.81
N ARG A 141 7.94 -10.06 -16.35
CA ARG A 141 8.20 -11.45 -15.91
C ARG A 141 8.70 -11.50 -14.46
N ASP A 142 9.57 -10.57 -14.07
CA ASP A 142 10.06 -10.47 -12.70
C ASP A 142 8.92 -10.12 -11.73
N PHE A 143 8.04 -9.19 -12.12
CA PHE A 143 6.84 -8.86 -11.35
C PHE A 143 5.88 -10.06 -11.21
N TRP A 144 5.61 -10.78 -12.29
CA TRP A 144 4.76 -11.98 -12.23
C TRP A 144 5.37 -13.07 -11.34
N LYS A 145 6.68 -13.26 -11.40
CA LYS A 145 7.40 -14.19 -10.53
C LYS A 145 7.32 -13.77 -9.06
N LEU A 146 7.53 -12.48 -8.77
CA LEU A 146 7.39 -11.93 -7.42
C LEU A 146 5.95 -12.10 -6.90
N SER A 147 4.96 -11.72 -7.70
CA SER A 147 3.54 -11.84 -7.40
C SER A 147 3.15 -13.30 -7.13
N SER A 148 3.57 -14.23 -7.99
CA SER A 148 3.33 -15.67 -7.78
C SER A 148 3.92 -16.15 -6.45
N ASN A 149 5.16 -15.78 -6.13
CA ASN A 149 5.83 -16.16 -4.88
C ASN A 149 5.22 -15.55 -3.62
N VAL A 150 4.53 -14.41 -3.74
CA VAL A 150 3.87 -13.74 -2.61
C VAL A 150 2.43 -14.20 -2.46
N LEU A 151 1.68 -14.26 -3.56
CA LEU A 151 0.24 -14.52 -3.57
C LEU A 151 -0.10 -16.01 -3.52
N THR A 152 0.83 -16.88 -3.89
CA THR A 152 0.56 -18.32 -3.95
C THR A 152 1.57 -19.13 -3.13
N LYS A 153 1.14 -20.31 -2.70
CA LYS A 153 2.00 -21.32 -2.08
C LYS A 153 1.70 -22.71 -2.67
N PRO A 154 2.71 -23.61 -2.73
CA PRO A 154 2.48 -24.97 -3.21
C PRO A 154 1.53 -25.75 -2.29
N LYS A 155 0.64 -26.54 -2.89
CA LYS A 155 -0.24 -27.49 -2.23
C LYS A 155 -0.11 -28.86 -2.89
N LYS A 156 0.14 -29.91 -2.12
CA LYS A 156 0.16 -31.28 -2.64
C LYS A 156 -1.13 -31.99 -2.28
N MET A 157 -1.76 -32.64 -3.26
CA MET A 157 -2.94 -33.50 -3.06
C MET A 157 -2.80 -34.71 -3.98
N ASP A 158 -2.87 -35.92 -3.42
CA ASP A 158 -2.83 -37.20 -4.15
C ASP A 158 -1.74 -37.32 -5.22
N GLY A 159 -0.51 -36.89 -4.91
CA GLY A 159 0.63 -36.93 -5.83
C GLY A 159 0.66 -35.82 -6.88
N LEU A 160 -0.38 -34.99 -6.98
CA LEU A 160 -0.45 -33.80 -7.82
C LEU A 160 0.01 -32.56 -7.05
N SER A 161 0.68 -31.65 -7.77
CA SER A 161 1.14 -30.37 -7.23
C SER A 161 0.26 -29.24 -7.76
N PHE A 162 -0.40 -28.55 -6.84
CA PHE A 162 -1.25 -27.39 -7.07
C PHE A 162 -0.62 -26.14 -6.46
N VAL A 163 -1.20 -24.98 -6.79
CA VAL A 163 -0.97 -23.72 -6.07
C VAL A 163 -2.27 -23.29 -5.41
N GLU A 164 -2.16 -22.78 -4.19
CA GLU A 164 -3.29 -22.14 -3.50
C GLU A 164 -2.88 -20.75 -3.02
N ALA A 165 -3.87 -19.93 -2.65
CA ALA A 165 -3.61 -18.61 -2.08
C ALA A 165 -2.72 -18.74 -0.82
N SER A 166 -1.68 -17.91 -0.76
CA SER A 166 -0.79 -17.86 0.41
C SER A 166 -1.44 -17.18 1.62
N GLY A 167 -2.43 -16.32 1.36
CA GLY A 167 -3.01 -15.40 2.32
C GLY A 167 -2.05 -14.31 2.80
N ALA A 168 -0.91 -14.10 2.12
CA ALA A 168 0.13 -13.15 2.56
C ALA A 168 -0.32 -11.68 2.48
N THR A 169 -1.32 -11.39 1.66
CA THR A 169 -1.88 -10.05 1.45
C THR A 169 -3.28 -9.90 2.02
N ASP A 170 -3.73 -10.88 2.81
CA ASP A 170 -5.03 -10.81 3.49
C ASP A 170 -5.09 -9.58 4.39
N TRP A 171 -6.27 -8.96 4.50
CA TRP A 171 -6.45 -7.72 5.23
C TRP A 171 -5.80 -7.72 6.61
N GLY A 172 -6.04 -8.75 7.44
CA GLY A 172 -5.46 -8.80 8.78
C GLY A 172 -3.93 -8.79 8.81
N LYS A 173 -3.27 -9.41 7.82
CA LYS A 173 -1.80 -9.37 7.72
C LYS A 173 -1.29 -8.04 7.18
N TYR A 174 -2.00 -7.47 6.21
CA TYR A 174 -1.69 -6.14 5.69
C TYR A 174 -1.87 -5.06 6.77
N ASP A 175 -3.00 -5.06 7.46
CA ASP A 175 -3.33 -4.14 8.56
C ASP A 175 -2.28 -4.23 9.68
N SER A 176 -1.91 -5.45 10.09
CA SER A 176 -0.83 -5.65 11.07
C SER A 176 0.51 -5.06 10.59
N LEU A 177 0.86 -5.26 9.32
CA LEU A 177 2.08 -4.69 8.73
C LEU A 177 2.00 -3.15 8.67
N TRP A 178 0.84 -2.59 8.34
CA TRP A 178 0.62 -1.16 8.29
C TRP A 178 0.73 -0.53 9.68
N LEU A 179 0.07 -1.12 10.68
CA LEU A 179 0.12 -0.70 12.09
C LEU A 179 1.55 -0.70 12.62
N LYS A 180 2.36 -1.72 12.30
CA LYS A 180 3.80 -1.78 12.64
C LYS A 180 4.57 -0.52 12.22
N TYR A 181 4.24 0.09 11.07
CA TYR A 181 4.86 1.35 10.64
C TYR A 181 4.12 2.59 11.12
N ALA A 182 2.81 2.52 11.32
CA ALA A 182 2.02 3.62 11.86
C ALA A 182 2.40 3.95 13.31
N GLU A 183 2.68 2.94 14.13
CA GLU A 183 3.15 3.08 15.53
C GLU A 183 4.48 3.83 15.66
N LEU A 184 5.24 3.96 14.56
CA LEU A 184 6.50 4.67 14.52
C LEU A 184 6.35 6.19 14.38
N PHE A 185 5.13 6.67 14.15
CA PHE A 185 4.80 8.09 14.06
C PHE A 185 4.92 8.78 15.42
N ASP A 186 5.68 9.87 15.49
CA ASP A 186 5.85 10.63 16.72
C ASP A 186 4.69 11.62 16.91
N HIS A 187 3.86 11.35 17.93
CA HIS A 187 2.71 12.16 18.30
C HIS A 187 3.07 13.40 19.13
N LYS A 188 4.35 13.74 19.32
CA LYS A 188 4.78 14.92 20.11
C LYS A 188 4.17 16.26 19.67
N PHE A 189 3.70 16.36 18.42
CA PHE A 189 2.97 17.54 17.92
C PHE A 189 1.45 17.33 17.86
N GLY A 190 0.90 16.46 18.73
CA GLY A 190 -0.50 16.06 18.77
C GLY A 190 -1.16 16.25 20.14
N SER A 191 -1.47 17.49 20.49
CA SER A 191 -2.66 17.91 21.26
C SER A 191 -2.94 19.38 20.97
#